data_AF-A0A356KDJ7-F1
#
_entry.id   AF-A0A356KDJ7-F1
#
_cell.length_a   1.000
_cell.length_b   1.000
_cell.length_c   1.000
_cell.angle_alpha   90.00
_cell.angle_beta   90.00
_cell.angle_gamma   90.00
#
_symmetry.space_group_name_H-M   'P 1'
#
loop_
_entity.id
_entity.type
_entity.pdbx_description
1 polymer ?
#
loop_
_entity_poly.entity_id
_entity_poly.type
_entity_poly.pdbx_seq_one_letter_code
_entity_poly.pdbx_strand_id
1 'polypeptide(L)'
;MSEPTRRELLAAGALSLGAAGLARAQDAAQPRYDTDPGRHALRFDLKGVEVGCALDPRGPTGVSVLRFPRRALCVADVRGGGPATSFVDVARDSGAELDAICFSGGAVYGLAAADGVRRALWEARQGSVDWEQLARVSAAAIYDLPAQRAKRKLAPDAALGRAALAAAKPGIAPRGARGAGASASVGKWFPRLSPELAG
;
A
#
# COMPACT_ATOMS: atom_id res chain seq x y z
N MET A 1 -27.44 -4.71 -56.18
CA MET A 1 -26.67 -5.40 -55.11
C MET A 1 -25.19 -5.20 -55.44
N SER A 2 -24.53 -4.25 -54.76
CA SER A 2 -23.14 -3.86 -55.04
C SER A 2 -22.20 -4.75 -54.22
N GLU A 3 -21.22 -5.38 -54.88
CA GLU A 3 -20.16 -6.11 -54.18
C GLU A 3 -19.25 -5.13 -53.41
N PRO A 4 -18.83 -5.47 -52.18
CA PRO A 4 -17.89 -4.67 -51.43
C PRO A 4 -16.51 -4.69 -52.08
N THR A 5 -15.83 -3.54 -52.11
CA THR A 5 -14.56 -3.38 -52.83
C THR A 5 -13.41 -3.98 -52.01
N ARG A 6 -12.36 -4.47 -52.68
CA ARG A 6 -11.17 -5.14 -52.08
C ARG A 6 -10.47 -4.37 -50.95
N ARG A 7 -10.73 -3.06 -50.83
CA ARG A 7 -10.23 -2.17 -49.77
C ARG A 7 -11.01 -2.27 -48.45
N GLU A 8 -12.29 -2.62 -48.50
CA GLU A 8 -13.15 -2.83 -47.32
C GLU A 8 -12.85 -4.18 -46.64
N LEU A 9 -12.50 -5.19 -47.43
CA LEU A 9 -12.05 -6.50 -46.95
C LEU A 9 -10.72 -6.44 -46.17
N LEU A 10 -9.85 -5.47 -46.47
CA LEU A 10 -8.58 -5.29 -45.74
C LEU A 10 -8.73 -4.55 -44.41
N ALA A 11 -9.77 -3.73 -44.25
CA ALA A 11 -10.04 -3.04 -42.97
C ALA A 11 -10.71 -3.98 -41.94
N ALA A 12 -11.46 -4.98 -42.38
CA ALA A 12 -12.11 -5.96 -41.51
C ALA A 12 -11.15 -7.01 -40.92
N GLY A 13 -9.95 -7.20 -41.51
CA GLY A 13 -8.99 -8.22 -41.10
C GLY A 13 -8.02 -7.82 -39.99
N ALA A 14 -8.00 -6.56 -39.56
CA ALA A 14 -6.96 -6.03 -38.67
C ALA A 14 -7.35 -5.99 -37.17
N LEU A 15 -8.58 -6.35 -36.79
CA LEU A 15 -9.10 -6.11 -35.44
C LEU A 15 -9.10 -7.31 -34.47
N SER A 16 -8.56 -8.47 -34.84
CA SER A 16 -8.66 -9.69 -34.00
C SER A 16 -7.37 -10.16 -33.35
N LEU A 17 -6.21 -9.54 -33.60
CA LEU A 17 -4.91 -9.99 -33.05
C LEU A 17 -4.47 -9.33 -31.73
N GLY A 18 -5.22 -8.35 -31.21
CA GLY A 18 -4.84 -7.61 -30.01
C GLY A 18 -5.46 -8.08 -28.68
N ALA A 19 -6.62 -8.74 -28.71
CA ALA A 19 -7.39 -9.00 -27.49
C ALA A 19 -6.85 -10.17 -26.65
N ALA A 20 -6.28 -11.20 -27.29
CA ALA A 20 -5.79 -12.40 -26.59
C ALA A 20 -4.52 -12.15 -25.77
N GLY A 21 -3.72 -11.13 -26.12
CA GLY A 21 -2.50 -10.75 -25.39
C GLY A 21 -2.78 -9.96 -24.11
N LEU A 22 -3.87 -9.17 -24.09
CA LEU A 22 -4.25 -8.35 -22.93
C LEU A 22 -4.97 -9.16 -21.84
N ALA A 23 -5.69 -10.22 -22.21
CA ALA A 23 -6.39 -11.08 -21.26
C ALA A 23 -5.44 -11.96 -20.42
N ARG A 24 -4.23 -12.27 -20.90
CA ARG A 24 -3.26 -13.11 -20.16
C ARG A 24 -2.49 -12.39 -19.06
N ALA A 25 -2.55 -11.07 -18.97
CA ALA A 25 -1.88 -10.31 -17.92
C ALA A 25 -2.64 -10.33 -16.57
N GLN A 26 -3.90 -10.76 -16.57
CA GLN A 26 -4.80 -10.67 -15.40
C GLN A 26 -4.88 -11.94 -14.56
N ASP A 27 -4.27 -13.05 -15.00
CA ASP A 27 -4.34 -14.35 -14.31
C ASP A 27 -3.03 -14.71 -13.59
N ALA A 28 -2.16 -13.72 -13.35
CA ALA A 28 -1.05 -13.90 -12.44
C ALA A 28 -1.63 -14.07 -11.03
N ALA A 29 -1.58 -15.29 -10.49
CA ALA A 29 -1.97 -15.61 -9.11
C ALA A 29 -1.50 -14.50 -8.18
N GLN A 30 -2.44 -13.93 -7.40
CA GLN A 30 -2.11 -12.83 -6.49
C GLN A 30 -0.93 -13.25 -5.59
N PRO A 31 0.10 -12.40 -5.48
CA PRO A 31 1.25 -12.72 -4.64
C PRO A 31 0.78 -12.98 -3.21
N ARG A 32 1.28 -14.07 -2.62
CA ARG A 32 1.05 -14.35 -1.21
C ARG A 32 1.90 -13.39 -0.38
N TYR A 33 1.24 -12.47 0.30
CA TYR A 33 1.88 -11.55 1.22
C TYR A 33 2.04 -12.21 2.60
N ASP A 34 3.17 -11.92 3.25
CA ASP A 34 3.41 -12.34 4.63
C ASP A 34 2.79 -11.33 5.59
N THR A 35 1.82 -11.79 6.38
CA THR A 35 1.10 -11.00 7.39
C THR A 35 1.41 -11.45 8.82
N ASP A 36 2.40 -12.33 9.01
CA ASP A 36 2.81 -12.78 10.33
C ASP A 36 3.41 -11.60 11.13
N PRO A 37 2.89 -11.29 12.33
CA PRO A 37 3.48 -10.28 13.20
C PRO A 37 4.90 -10.63 13.66
N GLY A 38 5.30 -11.90 13.55
CA GLY A 38 6.64 -12.38 13.83
C GLY A 38 6.90 -12.65 15.31
N ARG A 39 8.00 -13.38 15.58
CA ARG A 39 8.39 -13.84 16.92
C ARG A 39 8.55 -12.72 17.96
N HIS A 40 8.94 -11.54 17.53
CA HIS A 40 9.28 -10.40 18.40
C HIS A 40 8.18 -9.33 18.45
N ALA A 41 6.95 -9.69 18.06
CA ALA A 41 5.82 -8.78 18.12
C ALA A 41 5.64 -8.19 19.53
N LEU A 42 5.41 -6.88 19.58
CA LEU A 42 5.10 -6.17 20.80
C LEU A 42 3.65 -6.45 21.18
N ARG A 43 3.40 -6.79 22.44
CA ARG A 43 2.04 -6.85 23.02
C ARG A 43 1.75 -5.54 23.76
N PHE A 44 0.53 -5.05 23.65
CA PHE A 44 0.10 -3.81 24.29
C PHE A 44 -1.39 -3.86 24.64
N ASP A 45 -1.86 -2.99 25.52
CA ASP A 45 -3.28 -2.82 25.86
C ASP A 45 -3.70 -1.37 25.59
N LEU A 46 -4.10 -1.11 24.34
CA LEU A 46 -4.61 0.18 23.89
C LEU A 46 -5.90 -0.08 23.12
N LYS A 47 -7.03 0.29 23.72
CA LYS A 47 -8.35 0.11 23.12
C LYS A 47 -8.54 1.06 21.93
N GLY A 48 -9.30 0.61 20.94
CA GLY A 48 -9.64 1.42 19.76
C GLY A 48 -8.55 1.52 18.70
N VAL A 49 -7.42 0.83 18.88
CA VAL A 49 -6.33 0.76 17.89
C VAL A 49 -6.05 -0.69 17.53
N GLU A 50 -6.04 -0.97 16.23
CA GLU A 50 -5.64 -2.24 15.66
C GLU A 50 -4.41 -2.02 14.78
N VAL A 51 -3.43 -2.92 14.85
CA VAL A 51 -2.20 -2.83 14.05
C VAL A 51 -2.10 -4.05 13.15
N GLY A 52 -1.86 -3.81 11.86
CA GLY A 52 -1.66 -4.85 10.86
C GLY A 52 -0.45 -4.55 10.00
N CYS A 53 0.18 -5.59 9.46
CA CYS A 53 1.21 -5.43 8.45
C CYS A 53 1.08 -6.48 7.37
N ALA A 54 1.57 -6.15 6.18
CA ALA A 54 1.83 -7.10 5.12
C ALA A 54 3.18 -6.82 4.48
N LEU A 55 3.90 -7.88 4.15
CA LEU A 55 5.20 -7.87 3.50
C LEU A 55 5.09 -8.60 2.15
N ASP A 56 5.66 -8.03 1.10
CA ASP A 56 5.96 -8.77 -0.12
C ASP A 56 7.39 -9.32 -0.04
N PRO A 57 7.58 -10.65 0.18
CA PRO A 57 8.91 -11.23 0.38
C PRO A 57 9.81 -11.16 -0.85
N ARG A 58 9.25 -10.89 -2.04
CA ARG A 58 10.02 -10.76 -3.29
C ARG A 58 10.89 -9.50 -3.29
N GLY A 59 10.47 -8.45 -2.57
CA GLY A 59 11.09 -7.11 -2.51
C GLY A 59 12.30 -7.02 -1.58
N PRO A 60 12.28 -7.59 -0.36
CA PRO A 60 11.29 -7.35 0.69
C PRO A 60 10.89 -5.87 0.84
N THR A 61 9.60 -5.56 0.78
CA THR A 61 9.01 -4.26 1.13
C THR A 61 7.61 -4.49 1.72
N GLY A 62 7.00 -3.51 2.37
CA GLY A 62 5.72 -3.77 3.02
C GLY A 62 4.92 -2.54 3.41
N VAL A 63 3.81 -2.83 4.05
CA VAL A 63 2.82 -1.88 4.54
C VAL A 63 2.53 -2.17 6.00
N SER A 64 2.42 -1.13 6.80
CA SER A 64 1.90 -1.18 8.17
C SER A 64 0.66 -0.29 8.25
N VAL A 65 -0.43 -0.79 8.82
CA VAL A 65 -1.69 -0.07 8.98
C VAL A 65 -2.01 0.04 10.46
N LEU A 66 -2.29 1.26 10.92
CA LEU A 66 -3.00 1.51 12.16
C LEU A 66 -4.46 1.73 11.80
N ARG A 67 -5.34 0.84 12.22
CA ARG A 67 -6.79 0.91 11.98
C ARG A 67 -7.51 1.34 13.25
N PHE A 68 -8.49 2.22 13.09
CA PHE A 68 -9.35 2.69 14.17
C PHE A 68 -10.78 2.21 13.91
N PRO A 69 -11.27 1.16 14.60
CA PRO A 69 -12.63 0.65 14.40
C PRO A 69 -13.72 1.70 14.60
N ARG A 70 -13.47 2.65 15.51
CA ARG A 70 -14.12 3.96 15.57
C ARG A 70 -13.08 4.99 15.18
N ARG A 71 -13.45 5.98 14.37
CA ARG A 71 -12.49 7.00 13.94
C ARG A 71 -11.80 7.66 15.15
N ALA A 72 -10.52 7.93 14.97
CA ALA A 72 -9.70 8.62 15.95
C ALA A 72 -9.33 10.01 15.43
N LEU A 73 -9.40 11.02 16.30
CA LEU A 73 -8.86 12.35 16.01
C LEU A 73 -7.34 12.24 15.84
N CYS A 74 -6.84 12.63 14.68
CA CYS A 74 -5.43 12.58 14.33
C CYS A 74 -4.93 13.96 13.91
N VAL A 75 -3.69 14.28 14.31
CA VAL A 75 -2.97 15.48 13.88
C VAL A 75 -1.65 15.04 13.23
N ALA A 76 -1.24 15.71 12.15
CA ALA A 76 -0.04 15.39 11.39
C ALA A 76 0.96 16.55 11.40
N ASP A 77 2.20 16.28 11.81
CA ASP A 77 3.34 17.17 11.60
C ASP A 77 4.27 16.56 10.54
N VAL A 78 4.41 17.25 9.41
CA VAL A 78 5.21 16.77 8.27
C VAL A 78 6.45 17.64 8.13
N ARG A 79 7.61 17.03 8.31
CA ARG A 79 8.93 17.67 8.24
C ARG A 79 9.83 16.99 7.20
N GLY A 80 10.97 17.63 6.93
CA GLY A 80 11.93 17.18 5.92
C GLY A 80 11.64 17.72 4.53
N GLY A 81 12.64 17.68 3.63
CA GLY A 81 12.55 18.27 2.29
C GLY A 81 11.97 17.36 1.20
N GLY A 82 11.68 16.10 1.51
CA GLY A 82 11.15 15.12 0.54
C GLY A 82 10.10 14.18 1.13
N PRO A 83 9.03 14.67 1.78
CA PRO A 83 7.96 13.83 2.29
C PRO A 83 7.15 13.20 1.15
N ALA A 84 6.87 11.90 1.25
CA ALA A 84 5.90 11.22 0.41
C ALA A 84 4.65 10.93 1.23
N THR A 85 3.57 11.71 1.01
CA THR A 85 2.35 11.65 1.82
C THR A 85 1.07 11.68 0.97
N SER A 86 -0.03 11.14 1.50
CA SER A 86 -1.37 11.18 0.88
C SER A 86 -2.43 11.46 1.93
N PHE A 87 -3.39 12.36 1.63
CA PHE A 87 -4.51 12.72 2.51
C PHE A 87 -4.05 13.11 3.93
N VAL A 88 -2.92 13.80 4.06
CA VAL A 88 -2.38 14.26 5.34
C VAL A 88 -2.79 15.70 5.67
N ASP A 89 -3.10 16.51 4.65
CA ASP A 89 -3.40 17.93 4.82
C ASP A 89 -4.65 18.16 5.67
N VAL A 90 -5.63 17.25 5.58
CA VAL A 90 -6.83 17.27 6.45
C VAL A 90 -6.50 17.18 7.93
N ALA A 91 -5.34 16.62 8.29
CA ALA A 91 -4.91 16.41 9.66
C ALA A 91 -3.84 17.43 10.12
N ARG A 92 -3.40 18.38 9.28
CA ARG A 92 -2.30 19.30 9.64
C ARG A 92 -2.71 20.44 10.58
N ASP A 93 -3.89 21.02 10.37
CA ASP A 93 -4.26 22.26 11.08
C ASP A 93 -5.09 21.96 12.33
N SER A 94 -6.37 21.63 12.16
CA SER A 94 -7.33 21.37 13.25
C SER A 94 -7.36 19.90 13.71
N GLY A 95 -6.57 19.05 13.05
CA GLY A 95 -6.77 17.60 13.10
C GLY A 95 -8.02 17.14 12.34
N ALA A 96 -8.08 15.84 12.08
CA ALA A 96 -9.21 15.17 11.45
C ALA A 96 -9.44 13.78 12.02
N GLU A 97 -10.70 13.35 12.01
CA GLU A 97 -11.07 11.97 12.33
C GLU A 97 -10.70 11.02 11.19
N LEU A 98 -9.79 10.09 11.45
CA LEU A 98 -9.32 9.10 10.48
C LEU A 98 -9.81 7.70 10.83
N ASP A 99 -10.04 6.90 9.78
CA ASP A 99 -10.33 5.47 9.87
C ASP A 99 -9.05 4.63 10.00
N ALA A 100 -7.96 5.08 9.36
CA ALA A 100 -6.67 4.43 9.43
C ALA A 100 -5.50 5.36 9.07
N ILE A 101 -4.30 4.96 9.47
CA ILE A 101 -3.02 5.52 9.00
C ILE A 101 -2.23 4.40 8.32
N CYS A 102 -1.76 4.65 7.10
CA CYS A 102 -1.03 3.68 6.28
C CYS A 102 0.43 4.13 6.12
N PHE A 103 1.36 3.31 6.59
CA PHE A 103 2.79 3.47 6.35
C PHE A 103 3.26 2.46 5.32
N SER A 104 4.10 2.86 4.38
CA SER A 104 4.61 1.94 3.34
C SER A 104 6.08 2.17 2.99
N GLY A 105 6.71 1.13 2.43
CA GLY A 105 7.95 1.28 1.65
C GLY A 105 7.67 1.79 0.23
N GLY A 106 8.62 1.67 -0.69
CA GLY A 106 8.42 1.96 -2.12
C GLY A 106 8.31 3.45 -2.48
N ALA A 107 8.62 4.36 -1.56
CA ALA A 107 8.59 5.81 -1.77
C ALA A 107 7.24 6.32 -2.30
N VAL A 108 7.24 7.32 -3.19
CA VAL A 108 6.02 7.89 -3.77
C VAL A 108 5.11 6.84 -4.42
N TYR A 109 5.67 5.77 -4.96
CA TYR A 109 4.89 4.69 -5.57
C TYR A 109 4.14 3.85 -4.53
N GLY A 110 4.70 3.71 -3.34
CA GLY A 110 4.10 2.96 -2.23
C GLY A 110 2.86 3.62 -1.63
N LEU A 111 2.55 4.87 -1.97
CA LEU A 111 1.31 5.53 -1.57
C LEU A 111 0.07 4.82 -2.15
N ALA A 112 0.23 4.04 -3.23
CA ALA A 112 -0.83 3.20 -3.79
C ALA A 112 -1.40 2.18 -2.79
N ALA A 113 -0.62 1.78 -1.76
CA ALA A 113 -1.11 0.94 -0.69
C ALA A 113 -2.29 1.56 0.08
N ALA A 114 -2.27 2.89 0.27
CA ALA A 114 -3.35 3.61 0.95
C ALA A 114 -4.68 3.51 0.19
N ASP A 115 -4.66 3.46 -1.14
CA ASP A 115 -5.87 3.28 -1.95
C ASP A 115 -6.48 1.90 -1.75
N GLY A 116 -5.65 0.87 -1.55
CA GLY A 116 -6.10 -0.44 -1.13
C GLY A 116 -6.86 -0.42 0.18
N VAL A 117 -6.30 0.25 1.19
CA VAL A 117 -6.93 0.43 2.51
C VAL A 117 -8.26 1.17 2.37
N ARG A 118 -8.28 2.30 1.64
CA ARG A 118 -9.50 3.10 1.41
C ARG A 118 -10.59 2.29 0.73
N ARG A 119 -10.24 1.56 -0.34
CA ARG A 119 -11.21 0.75 -1.09
C ARG A 119 -11.77 -0.39 -0.24
N ALA A 120 -10.95 -1.07 0.57
CA ALA A 120 -11.45 -2.11 1.47
C ALA A 120 -12.40 -1.55 2.53
N LEU A 121 -12.12 -0.38 3.10
CA LEU A 121 -13.03 0.28 4.05
C LEU A 121 -14.34 0.75 3.37
N TRP A 122 -14.24 1.26 2.14
CA TRP A 122 -15.41 1.66 1.34
C TRP A 122 -16.28 0.46 0.97
N GLU A 123 -15.68 -0.65 0.55
CA GLU A 123 -16.35 -1.93 0.28
C GLU A 123 -17.03 -2.48 1.54
N ALA A 124 -16.37 -2.41 2.70
CA ALA A 124 -16.97 -2.79 3.99
C ALA A 124 -18.17 -1.92 4.39
N ARG A 125 -18.27 -0.70 3.82
CA ARG A 125 -19.41 0.22 3.93
C ARG A 125 -20.36 0.09 2.73
N GLN A 126 -20.34 -1.04 2.04
CA GLN A 126 -21.22 -1.36 0.90
C GLN A 126 -21.12 -0.34 -0.25
N GLY A 127 -19.96 0.29 -0.42
CA GLY A 127 -19.77 1.27 -1.47
C GLY A 127 -20.49 2.61 -1.21
N SER A 128 -20.77 2.94 0.05
CA SER A 128 -21.45 4.18 0.43
C SER A 128 -20.78 5.43 -0.14
N VAL A 129 -21.59 6.34 -0.67
CA VAL A 129 -21.18 7.65 -1.19
C VAL A 129 -21.51 8.79 -0.24
N ASP A 130 -22.02 8.47 0.96
CA ASP A 130 -22.31 9.42 2.02
C ASP A 130 -21.00 10.09 2.48
N TRP A 131 -21.02 11.42 2.56
CA TRP A 131 -19.90 12.26 2.98
C TRP A 131 -19.31 11.85 4.33
N GLU A 132 -20.17 11.46 5.27
CA GLU A 132 -19.74 11.04 6.60
C GLU A 132 -19.09 9.66 6.58
N GLN A 133 -19.35 8.84 5.56
CA GLN A 133 -18.88 7.46 5.47
C GLN A 133 -17.67 7.26 4.55
N LEU A 134 -17.17 8.33 3.92
CA LEU A 134 -15.96 8.26 3.09
C LEU A 134 -14.77 7.70 3.90
N ALA A 135 -13.99 6.82 3.28
CA ALA A 135 -12.81 6.21 3.90
C ALA A 135 -11.69 7.24 4.07
N ARG A 136 -11.44 7.67 5.31
CA ARG A 136 -10.44 8.69 5.67
C ARG A 136 -9.16 8.01 6.10
N VAL A 137 -8.25 7.84 5.16
CA VAL A 137 -6.96 7.18 5.39
C VAL A 137 -5.85 8.14 5.04
N SER A 138 -5.03 8.51 6.01
CA SER A 138 -3.78 9.25 5.75
C SER A 138 -2.64 8.28 5.54
N ALA A 139 -1.64 8.66 4.74
CA ALA A 139 -0.51 7.79 4.47
C ALA A 139 0.82 8.53 4.35
N ALA A 140 1.90 7.82 4.66
CA ALA A 140 3.27 8.26 4.46
C ALA A 140 4.15 7.08 4.01
N ALA A 141 5.13 7.35 3.14
CA ALA A 141 5.99 6.31 2.59
C ALA A 141 7.48 6.62 2.74
N ILE A 142 8.29 5.57 2.94
CA ILE A 142 9.75 5.65 2.99
C ILE A 142 10.40 5.21 1.67
N TYR A 143 11.57 5.77 1.37
CA TYR A 143 12.40 5.33 0.25
C TYR A 143 13.28 4.13 0.65
N ASP A 144 12.75 2.93 0.44
CA ASP A 144 13.43 1.65 0.71
C ASP A 144 13.95 0.92 -0.55
N LEU A 145 13.67 1.47 -1.75
CA LEU A 145 13.95 0.83 -3.04
C LEU A 145 15.43 0.40 -3.21
N PRO A 146 16.45 1.19 -2.77
CA PRO A 146 17.83 0.73 -2.86
C PRO A 146 18.19 -0.38 -1.86
N ALA A 147 17.52 -0.42 -0.71
CA ALA A 147 17.77 -1.39 0.36
C ALA A 147 17.15 -2.77 0.09
N GLN A 148 16.17 -2.82 -0.81
CA GLN A 148 15.56 -4.05 -1.30
C GLN A 148 16.60 -5.01 -1.89
N ARG A 149 16.59 -6.26 -1.42
CA ARG A 149 17.49 -7.33 -1.89
C ARG A 149 17.15 -7.81 -3.30
N ALA A 150 15.94 -7.51 -3.78
CA ALA A 150 15.47 -7.89 -5.10
C ALA A 150 16.23 -7.21 -6.23
N LYS A 151 16.45 -7.96 -7.34
CA LYS A 151 16.95 -7.39 -8.60
C LYS A 151 15.96 -6.40 -9.21
N ARG A 152 14.67 -6.77 -9.25
CA ARG A 152 13.58 -5.88 -9.65
C ARG A 152 13.00 -5.23 -8.40
N LYS A 153 13.05 -3.90 -8.34
CA LYS A 153 12.48 -3.15 -7.21
C LYS A 153 10.97 -3.20 -7.25
N LEU A 154 10.36 -3.34 -6.09
CA LEU A 154 8.92 -3.44 -5.91
C LEU A 154 8.46 -2.29 -5.01
N ALA A 155 7.29 -1.75 -5.32
CA ALA A 155 6.62 -0.79 -4.45
C ALA A 155 5.31 -1.42 -3.95
N PRO A 156 4.93 -1.19 -2.68
CA PRO A 156 3.62 -1.58 -2.18
C PRO A 156 2.47 -1.09 -3.06
N ASP A 157 1.59 -2.00 -3.44
CA ASP A 157 0.40 -1.72 -4.23
C ASP A 157 -0.88 -1.77 -3.37
N ALA A 158 -2.02 -1.51 -4.01
CA ALA A 158 -3.32 -1.56 -3.35
C ALA A 158 -3.63 -2.95 -2.76
N ALA A 159 -3.18 -4.04 -3.38
CA ALA A 159 -3.43 -5.40 -2.87
C ALA A 159 -2.65 -5.64 -1.57
N LEU A 160 -1.39 -5.22 -1.50
CA LEU A 160 -0.58 -5.30 -0.28
C LEU A 160 -1.15 -4.42 0.85
N GLY A 161 -1.67 -3.23 0.52
CA GLY A 161 -2.38 -2.37 1.48
C GLY A 161 -3.65 -3.02 2.05
N ARG A 162 -4.46 -3.66 1.21
CA ARG A 162 -5.64 -4.44 1.66
C ARG A 162 -5.24 -5.58 2.59
N ALA A 163 -4.18 -6.31 2.24
CA ALA A 163 -3.70 -7.41 3.07
C ALA A 163 -3.24 -6.93 4.45
N ALA A 164 -2.56 -5.78 4.53
CA ALA A 164 -2.15 -5.19 5.80
C ALA A 164 -3.34 -4.75 6.66
N LEU A 165 -4.37 -4.16 6.05
CA LEU A 165 -5.62 -3.81 6.75
C LEU A 165 -6.34 -5.05 7.25
N ALA A 166 -6.45 -6.10 6.44
CA ALA A 166 -7.11 -7.36 6.81
C ALA A 166 -6.37 -8.08 7.96
N ALA A 167 -5.06 -7.88 8.07
CA ALA A 167 -4.24 -8.40 9.15
C ALA A 167 -4.31 -7.57 10.44
N ALA A 168 -4.98 -6.41 10.44
CA ALA A 168 -5.06 -5.52 11.59
C ALA A 168 -5.83 -6.16 12.75
N LYS A 169 -5.21 -6.15 13.94
CA LYS A 169 -5.78 -6.73 15.16
C LYS A 169 -5.37 -5.93 16.41
N PRO A 170 -6.18 -5.96 17.48
CA PRO A 170 -5.86 -5.25 18.71
C PRO A 170 -4.73 -5.92 19.49
N GLY A 171 -3.99 -5.13 20.27
CA GLY A 171 -3.09 -5.59 21.33
C GLY A 171 -1.80 -6.30 20.91
N ILE A 172 -1.48 -6.31 19.61
CA ILE A 172 -0.23 -6.83 19.08
C ILE A 172 0.27 -5.99 17.90
N ALA A 173 1.54 -5.62 17.92
CA ALA A 173 2.20 -4.86 16.85
C ALA A 173 3.46 -5.62 16.36
N PRO A 174 3.59 -5.86 15.05
CA PRO A 174 4.82 -6.42 14.47
C PRO A 174 6.03 -5.54 14.77
N ARG A 175 7.21 -6.15 14.95
CA ARG A 175 8.48 -5.45 15.25
C ARG A 175 9.62 -5.95 14.36
N GLY A 176 10.57 -5.08 14.03
CA GLY A 176 11.73 -5.38 13.16
C GLY A 176 11.41 -5.22 11.67
N ALA A 177 12.06 -6.03 10.83
CA ALA A 177 11.90 -6.06 9.36
C ALA A 177 10.52 -6.59 8.91
N ARG A 178 9.45 -5.89 9.28
CA ARG A 178 8.05 -6.21 9.01
C ARG A 178 7.30 -4.98 8.51
N GLY A 179 6.27 -5.21 7.68
CA GLY A 179 5.46 -4.12 7.11
C GLY A 179 6.30 -3.04 6.43
N ALA A 180 5.99 -1.77 6.71
CA ALA A 180 6.76 -0.63 6.19
C ALA A 180 8.24 -0.64 6.61
N GLY A 181 8.58 -1.34 7.70
CA GLY A 181 9.94 -1.50 8.21
C GLY A 181 10.77 -2.55 7.47
N ALA A 182 10.18 -3.32 6.54
CA ALA A 182 10.81 -4.49 5.91
C ALA A 182 12.21 -4.23 5.31
N SER A 183 12.38 -3.09 4.65
CA SER A 183 13.67 -2.62 4.11
C SER A 183 14.01 -1.22 4.60
N ALA A 184 13.44 -0.80 5.74
CA ALA A 184 13.81 0.45 6.36
C ALA A 184 15.29 0.41 6.74
N SER A 185 15.98 1.53 6.52
CA SER A 185 17.41 1.63 6.76
C SER A 185 17.82 2.99 7.30
N VAL A 186 18.85 2.99 8.16
CA VAL A 186 19.40 4.18 8.82
C VAL A 186 20.92 4.27 8.60
N GLY A 187 21.52 5.44 8.85
CA GLY A 187 22.98 5.63 8.69
C GLY A 187 23.44 5.79 7.23
N LYS A 188 22.88 6.76 6.49
CA LYS A 188 23.09 6.92 5.04
C LYS A 188 24.21 7.90 4.65
N TRP A 189 25.02 8.34 5.61
CA TRP A 189 26.09 9.32 5.38
C TRP A 189 27.24 8.74 4.55
N PHE A 190 27.57 7.46 4.76
CA PHE A 190 28.68 6.80 4.07
C PHE A 190 28.16 5.80 3.03
N PRO A 191 28.24 6.11 1.72
CA PRO A 191 27.68 5.25 0.67
C PRO A 191 28.38 3.90 0.52
N ARG A 192 29.58 3.73 1.10
CA ARG A 192 30.35 2.47 1.07
C ARG A 192 30.02 1.54 2.24
N LEU A 193 29.31 2.01 3.26
CA LEU A 193 28.83 1.19 4.36
C LEU A 193 27.41 0.72 4.02
N SER A 194 27.16 -0.57 4.14
CA SER A 194 25.79 -1.08 4.05
C SER A 194 24.96 -0.42 5.15
N PRO A 195 23.84 0.23 4.81
CA PRO A 195 23.04 0.89 5.83
C PRO A 195 22.41 -0.17 6.75
N GLU A 196 22.27 0.18 8.03
CA GLU A 196 21.68 -0.74 9.01
C GLU A 196 20.21 -0.92 8.70
N LEU A 197 19.79 -2.16 8.45
CA LEU A 197 18.39 -2.51 8.21
C LEU A 197 17.63 -2.62 9.54
N ALA A 198 16.34 -2.34 9.52
CA ALA A 198 15.50 -2.44 10.71
C ALA A 198 15.40 -3.88 11.22
N GLY A 199 15.98 -4.13 12.41
CA GLY A 199 15.68 -5.30 13.25
C GLY A 199 16.45 -6.57 12.92
#